data_AF-A0A7Y5G925-F1
#
_entry.id   AF-A0A7Y5G925-F1
#
_cell.length_a   1.000
_cell.length_b   1.000
_cell.length_c   1.000
_cell.angle_alpha   90.00
_cell.angle_beta   90.00
_cell.angle_gamma   90.00
#
_symmetry.space_group_name_H-M   'P 1'
#
loop_
_entity.id
_entity.type
_entity.pdbx_description
1 polymer ?
#
loop_
_entity_poly.entity_id
_entity_poly.type
_entity_poly.pdbx_seq_one_letter_code
_entity_poly.pdbx_strand_id
1 'polypeptide(L)' 'MSLHDTKYLLKFMRPFGADITELALWLRKFVWEKYPEANELIYDNYNALAFGWSPTDRVGHIFCSIAVGRTSKNVH' A
#
# COMPACT_ATOMS: atom_id res chain seq x y z
N MET A 1 1.12 -10.48 -4.22
CA MET A 1 -0.35 -10.24 -4.27
C MET A 1 -0.72 -9.84 -5.69
N SER A 2 -2.00 -9.89 -6.09
CA SER A 2 -2.47 -9.33 -7.36
C SER A 2 -3.21 -7.99 -7.19
N LEU A 3 -3.43 -7.22 -8.26
CA LEU A 3 -4.24 -5.99 -8.23
C LEU A 3 -5.63 -6.22 -7.60
N HIS A 4 -6.24 -7.39 -7.81
CA HIS A 4 -7.58 -7.69 -7.31
C HIS A 4 -7.59 -8.19 -5.85
N ASP A 5 -6.43 -8.54 -5.29
CA ASP A 5 -6.31 -9.08 -3.93
C ASP A 5 -6.27 -7.98 -2.86
N THR A 6 -7.40 -7.28 -2.69
CA THR A 6 -7.51 -6.18 -1.72
C THR A 6 -8.04 -6.59 -0.34
N LYS A 7 -8.52 -7.83 -0.18
CA LYS A 7 -9.21 -8.29 1.04
C LYS A 7 -8.44 -8.05 2.34
N TYR A 8 -7.15 -8.40 2.36
CA TYR A 8 -6.31 -8.23 3.55
C TYR A 8 -5.90 -6.77 3.74
N LEU A 9 -5.58 -6.06 2.66
CA LEU A 9 -5.26 -4.64 2.70
C LEU A 9 -6.42 -3.82 3.29
N LEU A 10 -7.66 -4.09 2.88
CA LEU A 10 -8.85 -3.44 3.43
C LEU A 10 -9.02 -3.67 4.94
N LYS A 11 -8.62 -4.84 5.45
CA LYS A 11 -8.64 -5.11 6.90
C LYS A 11 -7.66 -4.21 7.65
N PHE A 12 -6.46 -4.01 7.11
CA PHE A 12 -5.47 -3.09 7.68
C PHE A 12 -5.87 -1.62 7.53
N MET A 13 -6.57 -1.26 6.45
CA MET A 13 -6.99 0.11 6.16
C MET A 13 -8.22 0.57 6.95
N ARG A 14 -8.98 -0.35 7.56
CA ARG A 14 -10.19 -0.05 8.34
C ARG A 14 -10.04 1.09 9.36
N PRO A 15 -8.92 1.24 10.10
CA PRO A 15 -8.76 2.31 11.08
C PRO A 15 -8.52 3.71 10.49
N PHE A 16 -8.23 3.84 9.19
CA PHE A 16 -7.78 5.11 8.60
C PHE A 16 -8.91 5.98 8.04
N GLY A 17 -10.10 5.41 7.85
CA GLY A 17 -11.25 6.10 7.24
C GLY A 17 -11.41 5.78 5.75
N ALA A 18 -12.61 6.04 5.22
CA ALA A 18 -12.96 5.70 3.84
C ALA A 18 -12.20 6.56 2.83
N ASP A 19 -12.07 7.85 3.10
CA ASP A 19 -11.32 8.83 2.30
C ASP A 19 -9.86 8.41 2.07
N ILE A 20 -9.17 8.06 3.15
CA ILE A 20 -7.78 7.61 3.10
C ILE A 20 -7.66 6.23 2.44
N THR A 21 -8.64 5.35 2.67
CA THR A 21 -8.68 4.04 2.03
C THR A 21 -8.83 4.15 0.52
N GLU A 22 -9.74 4.99 0.05
CA GLU A 22 -9.97 5.24 -1.37
C GLU A 22 -8.73 5.83 -2.05
N LEU A 23 -8.09 6.82 -1.44
CA LEU A 23 -6.86 7.43 -1.96
C LEU A 23 -5.72 6.40 -2.06
N ALA A 24 -5.50 5.62 -1.01
CA ALA A 24 -4.46 4.59 -0.99
C ALA A 24 -4.70 3.50 -2.06
N LEU A 25 -5.96 3.07 -2.24
CA LEU A 25 -6.31 2.09 -3.27
C LEU A 25 -6.18 2.66 -4.69
N TRP A 26 -6.49 3.94 -4.88
CA TRP A 26 -6.32 4.62 -6.17
C TRP A 26 -4.83 4.72 -6.54
N LEU A 27 -3.98 5.13 -5.60
CA LEU A 27 -2.53 5.18 -5.80
C LEU A 27 -1.95 3.77 -6.04
N ARG A 28 -2.41 2.76 -5.29
CA ARG A 28 -2.04 1.36 -5.50
C ARG A 28 -2.33 0.90 -6.93
N LYS A 29 -3.54 1.20 -7.43
CA LYS A 29 -3.94 0.85 -8.79
C LYS A 29 -3.02 1.50 -9.81
N PHE A 30 -2.69 2.78 -9.63
CA PHE A 30 -1.78 3.52 -10.53
C PHE A 30 -0.40 2.86 -10.65
N VAL A 31 0.18 2.38 -9.53
CA VAL A 31 1.50 1.72 -9.58
C VAL A 31 1.41 0.37 -10.29
N TRP A 32 0.37 -0.42 -10.00
CA TRP A 32 0.12 -1.71 -10.64
C TRP A 32 -0.12 -1.61 -12.15
N GLU A 33 -0.81 -0.57 -12.62
CA GLU A 33 -1.03 -0.33 -14.05
C GLU A 33 0.27 -0.05 -14.80
N LYS A 34 1.28 0.52 -14.12
CA LYS A 34 2.60 0.79 -14.71
C LYS A 34 3.58 -0.38 -14.56
N TYR A 35 3.50 -1.10 -13.45
CA TYR A 35 4.45 -2.15 -13.07
C TYR A 35 3.70 -3.43 -12.64
N PRO A 36 3.01 -4.11 -13.58
CA PRO A 36 2.17 -5.26 -13.25
C PRO A 36 2.95 -6.48 -12.75
N GLU A 37 4.26 -6.54 -13.04
CA GLU A 37 5.15 -7.63 -12.62
C GLU A 37 5.85 -7.35 -11.27
N ALA A 38 5.66 -6.15 -10.69
CA ALA A 38 6.28 -5.82 -9.42
C ALA A 38 5.58 -6.51 -8.24
N ASN A 39 6.37 -6.96 -7.28
CA ASN A 39 5.89 -7.47 -6.02
C ASN A 39 5.42 -6.33 -5.12
N GLU A 40 4.19 -6.43 -4.64
CA GLU A 40 3.68 -5.57 -3.58
C GLU A 40 4.00 -6.18 -2.21
N LEU A 41 4.75 -5.42 -1.40
CA LEU A 41 5.19 -5.77 -0.06
C LEU A 41 4.44 -4.89 0.95
N ILE A 42 3.69 -5.50 1.87
CA ILE A 42 2.89 -4.80 2.89
C ILE A 42 3.59 -4.89 4.25
N TYR A 43 3.74 -3.75 4.91
CA TYR A 43 4.29 -3.59 6.25
C TYR A 43 3.29 -2.87 7.15
N ASP A 44 2.67 -3.61 8.06
CA ASP A 44 1.83 -3.02 9.10
C ASP A 44 2.69 -2.74 10.34
N ASN A 45 2.74 -1.47 10.75
CA ASN A 45 3.28 -1.05 12.03
C ASN A 45 2.17 -0.36 12.81
N TYR A 46 2.11 -0.53 14.12
CA TYR A 46 1.01 -0.07 14.98
C TYR A 46 0.53 1.38 14.72
N ASN A 47 1.42 2.25 14.25
CA ASN A 47 1.17 3.67 13.98
C ASN A 47 0.94 4.01 12.50
N ALA A 48 1.33 3.14 11.56
CA ALA A 48 1.25 3.40 10.13
C ALA A 48 1.21 2.10 9.31
N LEU A 49 0.41 2.11 8.25
CA LEU A 49 0.45 1.06 7.24
C LEU A 49 1.31 1.53 6.07
N ALA A 50 2.35 0.78 5.74
CA ALA A 50 3.18 1.03 4.57
C ALA A 50 3.05 -0.13 3.59
N PHE A 51 3.06 0.18 2.31
CA PHE A 51 3.19 -0.84 1.27
C PHE A 51 4.00 -0.29 0.10
N GLY A 52 4.79 -1.15 -0.53
CA GLY A 52 5.70 -0.75 -1.58
C GLY A 52 5.87 -1.79 -2.66
N TRP A 53 6.39 -1.35 -3.80
CA TRP A 53 6.61 -2.16 -4.99
C TRP A 53 8.08 -2.38 -5.23
N SER A 54 8.43 -3.63 -5.49
CA SER A 54 9.79 -4.07 -5.75
C SER A 54 9.81 -5.02 -6.94
N PRO A 55 10.83 -4.96 -7.83
CA PRO A 55 11.00 -5.94 -8.90
C PRO A 55 11.42 -7.32 -8.39
N THR A 56 11.76 -7.45 -7.10
CA THR A 56 12.14 -8.71 -6.45
C THR A 56 11.44 -8.84 -5.09
N ASP A 57 11.63 -9.96 -4.39
CA ASP A 57 11.11 -10.15 -3.03
C ASP A 57 11.89 -9.38 -1.95
N ARG A 58 12.89 -8.56 -2.34
CA ARG A 58 13.75 -7.85 -1.39
C ARG A 58 13.20 -6.46 -1.08
N VAL A 59 13.03 -6.18 0.20
CA VAL A 59 12.61 -4.85 0.71
C VAL A 59 13.55 -3.73 0.24
N GLY A 60 14.86 -4.00 0.19
CA GLY A 60 15.85 -3.02 -0.24
C GLY A 60 15.79 -2.66 -1.73
N HIS A 61 14.95 -3.33 -2.52
CA HIS A 61 14.73 -3.04 -3.94
C HIS A 61 13.41 -2.29 -4.19
N ILE A 62 12.71 -1.86 -3.13
CA ILE A 62 11.50 -1.04 -3.26
C ILE A 62 11.84 0.26 -4.00
N PHE A 63 11.13 0.53 -5.10
CA PHE A 63 11.30 1.74 -5.91
C PHE A 63 10.16 2.74 -5.72
N CYS A 64 9.02 2.29 -5.21
CA CYS A 64 7.85 3.11 -4.91
C CYS A 64 7.19 2.59 -3.63
N SER A 65 6.78 3.47 -2.74
CA SER A 65 6.09 3.12 -1.51
C SER A 65 5.02 4.14 -1.18
N ILE A 66 3.98 3.68 -0.49
CA ILE A 66 2.94 4.51 0.10
C ILE A 66 2.91 4.21 1.59
N ALA A 67 2.86 5.26 2.41
CA ALA A 67 2.71 5.16 3.85
C ALA A 67 1.50 5.95 4.33
N VAL A 68 0.66 5.33 5.15
CA VAL A 68 -0.54 5.92 5.69
C VAL A 68 -0.41 6.02 7.21
N GLY A 69 -0.46 7.24 7.74
CA GLY A 69 -0.35 7.52 9.18
C GLY A 69 -1.70 7.47 9.89
N ARG A 70 -1.81 6.73 11.00
CA ARG A 70 -3.11 6.49 11.68
C ARG A 70 -3.65 7.73 12.39
N THR A 71 -2.76 8.51 13.00
CA THR A 71 -3.13 9.68 13.81
C THR A 71 -3.21 10.96 12.96
N SER A 72 -2.24 11.17 12.06
CA SER A 72 -2.20 12.37 11.21
C SER A 72 -3.12 12.27 9.99
N LYS A 73 -3.54 11.06 9.60
CA LYS A 73 -4.21 10.78 8.33
C LYS A 73 -3.41 11.21 7.09
N ASN A 74 -2.10 11.41 7.24
CA ASN A 74 -1.25 11.73 6.11
C ASN A 74 -1.03 10.50 5.24
N VAL A 75 -0.98 10.72 3.93
CA VAL A 75 -0.52 9.75 2.93
C VAL A 75 0.77 10.28 2.34
N HIS A 76 1.84 9.50 2.46
CA HIS A 76 3.21 9.81 2.02
C HIS A 76 3.67 8.85 0.94
#